data_AF-S8BR52-F1
#
_entry.id   AF-S8BR52-F1
#
_cell.length_a   1.000
_cell.length_b   1.000
_cell.length_c   1.000
_cell.angle_alpha   90.00
_cell.angle_beta   90.00
_cell.angle_gamma   90.00
#
_symmetry.space_group_name_H-M   'P 1'
#
loop_
_entity.id
_entity.type
_entity.pdbx_description
1 polymer ?
#
loop_
_entity_poly.entity_id
_entity_poly.type
_entity_poly.pdbx_seq_one_letter_code
_entity_poly.pdbx_strand_id
1 'polypeptide(L)'
;IVSQVVTGYLPSLILEMFLSMIPTVMIVLSSIQGYIALSQIEKSACIKVLWFTIWNVFFGNVLSGSVLYRVDVVLEPKRIPELLAVAVPGQASFFIAYVVTSGWTRACCQELFRFKYFFLDFFKENFCCKSPDEELEVPSNPYHKEIPWIVFFILLGITYFFLSPLILPFILAYYCLGYIIYRNQ
;
A
#
# COMPACT_ATOMS: atom_id res chain seq x y z
N ILE A 1 -19.03 -5.31 -27.10
CA ILE A 1 -19.43 -4.78 -25.78
C ILE A 1 -19.05 -5.74 -24.65
N VAL A 2 -19.56 -6.98 -24.61
CA VAL A 2 -19.20 -7.99 -23.58
C VAL A 2 -17.69 -8.30 -23.55
N SER A 3 -17.04 -8.41 -24.72
CA SER A 3 -15.59 -8.63 -24.80
C SER A 3 -14.74 -7.48 -24.23
N GLN A 4 -15.14 -6.21 -24.39
CA GLN A 4 -14.39 -5.06 -23.86
C GLN A 4 -14.52 -4.91 -22.34
N VAL A 5 -15.68 -5.29 -21.78
CA VAL A 5 -15.87 -5.31 -20.32
C VAL A 5 -15.03 -6.42 -19.71
N VAL A 6 -14.98 -7.60 -20.34
CA VAL A 6 -14.16 -8.73 -19.88
C VAL A 6 -12.66 -8.47 -20.06
N THR A 7 -12.20 -7.83 -21.14
CA THR A 7 -10.76 -7.58 -21.32
C THR A 7 -10.25 -6.33 -20.59
N GLY A 8 -11.10 -5.35 -20.31
CA GLY A 8 -10.71 -4.12 -19.60
C GLY A 8 -10.86 -4.20 -18.09
N TYR A 9 -11.94 -4.83 -17.59
CA TYR A 9 -12.24 -4.84 -16.16
C TYR A 9 -11.59 -6.00 -15.42
N LEU A 10 -11.50 -7.17 -16.06
CA LEU A 10 -10.96 -8.38 -15.46
C LEU A 10 -9.48 -8.25 -15.03
N PRO A 11 -8.58 -7.63 -15.82
CA PRO A 11 -7.20 -7.42 -15.37
C PRO A 11 -7.10 -6.52 -14.14
N SER A 12 -7.93 -5.46 -14.08
CA SER A 12 -7.97 -4.53 -12.95
C SER A 12 -8.43 -5.25 -11.67
N LEU A 13 -9.43 -6.11 -11.78
CA LEU A 13 -10.00 -6.89 -10.68
C LEU A 13 -9.02 -7.98 -10.18
N ILE A 14 -8.32 -8.64 -11.10
CA ILE A 14 -7.26 -9.61 -10.76
C ILE A 14 -6.12 -8.90 -10.01
N LEU A 15 -5.72 -7.72 -10.48
CA LEU A 15 -4.65 -6.95 -9.85
C LEU A 15 -5.04 -6.45 -8.46
N GLU A 16 -6.29 -6.02 -8.29
CA GLU A 16 -6.83 -5.61 -6.98
C GLU A 16 -6.93 -6.78 -6.00
N MET A 17 -7.39 -7.96 -6.47
CA MET A 17 -7.36 -9.19 -5.66
C MET A 17 -5.94 -9.56 -5.25
N PHE A 18 -4.99 -9.48 -6.18
CA PHE A 18 -3.58 -9.80 -5.90
C PHE A 18 -2.98 -8.85 -4.86
N LEU A 19 -3.24 -7.54 -4.98
CA LEU A 19 -2.80 -6.53 -4.01
C LEU A 19 -3.41 -6.74 -2.62
N SER A 20 -4.67 -7.14 -2.54
CA SER A 20 -5.34 -7.46 -1.27
C SER A 20 -4.80 -8.75 -0.62
N MET A 21 -4.32 -9.69 -1.43
CA MET A 21 -3.78 -10.97 -0.99
C MET A 21 -2.37 -10.86 -0.39
N ILE A 22 -1.56 -9.89 -0.84
CA ILE A 22 -0.15 -9.73 -0.44
C ILE A 22 0.04 -9.65 1.09
N PRO A 23 -0.64 -8.77 1.86
CA PRO A 23 -0.48 -8.71 3.31
C PRO A 23 -0.85 -10.02 4.00
N THR A 24 -1.91 -10.68 3.52
CA THR A 24 -2.40 -11.95 4.08
C THR A 24 -1.38 -13.07 3.90
N VAL A 25 -0.79 -13.17 2.70
CA VAL A 25 0.27 -14.17 2.42
C VAL A 25 1.49 -13.91 3.29
N MET A 26 1.90 -12.65 3.48
CA MET A 26 3.06 -12.31 4.30
C MET A 26 2.86 -12.62 5.80
N ILE A 27 1.63 -12.52 6.31
CA ILE A 27 1.28 -12.97 7.66
C ILE A 27 1.41 -14.48 7.76
N VAL A 28 0.83 -15.24 6.82
CA VAL A 28 0.94 -16.72 6.80
C VAL A 28 2.40 -17.17 6.76
N LEU A 29 3.20 -16.57 5.88
CA LEU A 29 4.65 -16.85 5.81
C LEU A 29 5.39 -16.48 7.09
N SER A 30 4.93 -15.49 7.84
CA SER A 30 5.50 -15.12 9.13
C SER A 30 5.07 -16.08 10.23
N SER A 31 3.83 -16.58 10.22
CA SER A 31 3.36 -17.58 11.17
C SER A 31 4.11 -18.92 11.02
N ILE A 32 4.43 -19.32 9.79
CA ILE A 32 5.19 -20.55 9.51
C ILE A 32 6.64 -20.48 10.06
N GLN A 33 7.20 -19.28 10.24
CA GLN A 33 8.55 -19.11 10.80
C GLN A 33 8.65 -19.46 12.30
N GLY A 34 7.53 -19.69 12.99
CA GLY A 34 7.53 -20.19 14.36
C GLY A 34 7.83 -19.14 15.43
N TYR A 35 7.38 -17.89 15.24
CA TYR A 35 7.45 -16.90 16.31
C TYR A 35 6.49 -17.25 17.45
N ILE A 36 6.93 -17.04 18.70
CA ILE A 36 6.18 -17.39 19.91
C ILE A 36 5.05 -16.40 20.20
N ALA A 37 5.20 -15.15 19.78
CA ALA A 37 4.24 -14.07 20.06
C ALA A 37 3.60 -13.51 18.79
N LEU A 38 2.28 -13.26 18.83
CA LEU A 38 1.52 -12.68 17.72
C LEU A 38 2.07 -11.31 17.27
N SER A 39 2.48 -10.46 18.21
CA SER A 39 3.07 -9.15 17.91
C SER A 39 4.37 -9.25 17.11
N GLN A 40 5.16 -10.31 17.32
CA GLN A 40 6.39 -10.56 16.56
C GLN A 40 6.07 -11.04 15.13
N ILE A 41 5.03 -11.87 14.98
CA ILE A 41 4.53 -12.31 13.67
C ILE A 41 4.06 -11.09 12.86
N GLU A 42 3.24 -10.23 13.47
CA GLU A 42 2.73 -9.02 12.83
C GLU A 42 3.85 -8.06 12.44
N LYS A 43 4.82 -7.82 13.33
CA LYS A 43 5.98 -6.97 13.04
C LYS A 43 6.81 -7.52 11.88
N SER A 44 7.08 -8.83 11.87
CA SER A 44 7.82 -9.49 10.78
C SER A 44 7.06 -9.40 9.46
N ALA A 45 5.74 -9.63 9.48
CA ALA A 45 4.89 -9.48 8.32
C ALA A 45 4.92 -8.05 7.77
N CYS A 46 4.84 -7.03 8.64
CA CYS A 46 4.94 -5.62 8.25
C CYS A 46 6.26 -5.33 7.52
N ILE A 47 7.38 -5.81 8.05
CA ILE A 47 8.71 -5.61 7.45
C ILE A 47 8.78 -6.28 6.07
N LYS A 48 8.23 -7.48 5.91
CA LYS A 48 8.20 -8.18 4.61
C LYS A 48 7.32 -7.44 3.60
N VAL A 49 6.14 -6.97 4.01
CA VAL A 49 5.27 -6.16 3.16
C VAL A 49 5.96 -4.86 2.76
N LEU A 50 6.64 -4.18 3.68
CA LEU A 50 7.40 -2.97 3.40
C LEU A 50 8.48 -3.23 2.33
N TRP A 51 9.31 -4.27 2.52
CA TRP A 51 10.34 -4.64 1.55
C TRP A 51 9.75 -4.97 0.18
N PHE A 52 8.64 -5.73 0.16
CA PHE A 52 7.94 -6.04 -1.08
C PHE A 52 7.42 -4.79 -1.78
N THR A 53 6.80 -3.86 -1.04
CA THR A 53 6.29 -2.59 -1.59
C THR A 53 7.41 -1.71 -2.11
N ILE A 54 8.56 -1.65 -1.43
CA ILE A 54 9.73 -0.90 -1.92
C ILE A 54 10.22 -1.50 -3.24
N TRP A 55 10.41 -2.81 -3.32
CA TRP A 55 10.87 -3.45 -4.55
C TRP A 55 9.87 -3.33 -5.71
N ASN A 56 8.58 -3.53 -5.42
CA ASN A 56 7.54 -3.52 -6.45
C ASN A 56 7.17 -2.11 -6.89
N VAL A 57 6.85 -1.24 -5.94
CA VAL A 57 6.33 0.11 -6.23
C VAL A 57 7.46 1.10 -6.47
N PHE A 58 8.52 1.12 -5.67
CA PHE A 58 9.60 2.09 -5.89
C PHE A 58 10.51 1.64 -7.04
N PHE A 59 11.20 0.50 -6.89
CA PHE A 59 12.12 0.02 -7.91
C PHE A 59 11.40 -0.41 -9.18
N GLY A 60 10.23 -1.06 -9.09
CA GLY A 60 9.48 -1.45 -10.28
C GLY A 60 9.04 -0.27 -11.14
N ASN A 61 8.58 0.84 -10.55
CA ASN A 61 8.22 2.04 -11.33
C ASN A 61 9.45 2.76 -11.90
N VAL A 62 10.52 2.91 -11.10
CA VAL A 62 11.76 3.57 -11.56
C VAL A 62 12.44 2.76 -12.67
N LEU A 63 12.50 1.43 -12.51
CA LEU A 63 13.08 0.54 -13.51
C LEU A 63 12.18 0.44 -14.73
N SER A 64 10.86 0.27 -14.61
CA SER A 64 9.96 0.20 -15.76
C SER A 64 10.01 1.47 -16.63
N GLY A 65 10.03 2.65 -16.01
CA GLY A 65 10.17 3.91 -16.73
C GLY A 65 11.53 4.11 -17.42
N SER A 66 12.56 3.39 -16.99
CA SER A 66 13.92 3.47 -17.54
C SER A 66 14.23 2.36 -18.55
N VAL A 67 13.72 1.15 -18.30
CA VAL A 67 13.98 -0.09 -19.04
C VAL A 67 13.32 -0.04 -20.42
N LEU A 68 12.17 0.62 -20.56
CA LEU A 68 11.54 0.85 -21.86
C LEU A 68 12.44 1.62 -22.83
N TYR A 69 13.39 2.42 -22.32
CA TYR A 69 14.29 3.21 -23.15
C TYR A 69 15.65 2.55 -23.40
N ARG A 70 16.06 1.56 -22.58
CA ARG A 70 17.41 0.99 -22.61
C ARG A 70 17.45 -0.49 -22.21
N VAL A 71 16.84 -1.35 -23.03
CA VAL A 71 16.87 -2.82 -22.87
C VAL A 71 18.32 -3.36 -22.92
N ASP A 72 19.23 -2.69 -23.64
CA ASP A 72 20.64 -3.10 -23.76
C ASP A 72 21.52 -2.77 -22.54
N VAL A 73 21.05 -2.01 -21.55
CA VAL A 73 21.89 -1.57 -20.40
C VAL A 73 21.81 -2.54 -19.21
N VAL A 74 20.87 -3.49 -19.21
CA VAL A 74 20.75 -4.52 -18.16
C VAL A 74 21.97 -5.47 -18.12
N LEU A 75 22.74 -5.53 -19.21
CA LEU A 75 23.92 -6.39 -19.34
C LEU A 75 25.20 -5.79 -18.73
N GLU A 76 25.22 -4.51 -18.36
CA GLU A 76 26.38 -3.85 -17.73
C GLU A 76 26.04 -3.32 -16.33
N PRO A 77 26.33 -4.07 -15.25
CA PRO A 77 25.98 -3.67 -13.88
C PRO A 77 26.65 -2.37 -13.41
N LYS A 78 27.71 -1.91 -14.10
CA LYS A 78 28.38 -0.63 -13.83
C LYS A 78 27.51 0.59 -14.12
N ARG A 79 26.50 0.49 -14.99
CA ARG A 79 25.66 1.63 -15.42
C ARG A 79 24.35 1.77 -14.63
N ILE A 80 24.06 0.83 -13.73
CA ILE A 80 22.85 0.83 -12.89
C ILE A 80 22.78 2.10 -12.01
N PRO A 81 23.85 2.54 -11.31
CA PRO A 81 23.78 3.73 -10.46
C PRO A 81 23.57 5.03 -11.26
N GLU A 82 24.18 5.13 -12.44
CA GLU A 82 24.03 6.29 -13.34
C GLU A 82 22.60 6.38 -13.87
N LEU A 83 22.00 5.25 -14.24
CA LEU A 83 20.61 5.19 -14.68
C LEU A 83 19.64 5.58 -13.55
N LEU A 84 19.85 5.05 -12.33
CA LEU A 84 19.04 5.40 -11.16
C LEU A 84 19.12 6.89 -10.83
N ALA A 85 20.29 7.51 -10.96
CA ALA A 85 20.48 8.93 -10.69
C ALA A 85 19.64 9.85 -11.59
N VAL A 86 19.40 9.44 -12.85
CA VAL A 86 18.56 10.20 -13.79
C VAL A 86 17.09 9.80 -13.69
N ALA A 87 16.81 8.52 -13.47
CA ALA A 87 15.46 7.97 -13.45
C ALA A 87 14.66 8.34 -12.19
N VAL A 88 15.28 8.31 -11.01
CA VAL A 88 14.60 8.58 -9.74
C VAL A 88 14.02 10.00 -9.70
N PRO A 89 14.76 11.07 -10.05
CA PRO A 89 14.19 12.42 -10.15
C PRO A 89 13.16 12.53 -11.28
N GLY A 90 13.39 11.87 -12.42
CA GLY A 90 12.47 11.88 -13.56
C GLY A 90 11.07 11.33 -13.25
N GLN A 91 10.95 10.45 -12.25
CA GLN A 91 9.67 9.88 -11.79
C GLN A 91 9.03 10.63 -10.61
N ALA A 92 9.59 11.77 -10.18
CA ALA A 92 9.08 12.50 -9.01
C ALA A 92 7.61 12.94 -9.17
N SER A 93 7.20 13.36 -10.37
CA SER A 93 5.81 13.77 -10.66
C SER A 93 4.81 12.62 -10.47
N PHE A 94 5.20 11.41 -10.88
CA PHE A 94 4.41 10.20 -10.66
C PHE A 94 4.23 9.92 -9.17
N PHE A 95 5.30 9.98 -8.38
CA PHE A 95 5.21 9.73 -6.93
C PHE A 95 4.40 10.82 -6.20
N ILE A 96 4.47 12.09 -6.63
CA ILE A 96 3.61 13.14 -6.11
C ILE A 96 2.13 12.82 -6.38
N ALA A 97 1.78 12.48 -7.63
CA ALA A 97 0.41 12.08 -7.98
C ALA A 97 -0.04 10.82 -7.23
N TYR A 98 0.89 9.88 -7.00
CA TYR A 98 0.64 8.67 -6.23
C TYR A 98 0.33 8.98 -4.77
N VAL A 99 1.09 9.87 -4.10
CA VAL A 99 0.84 10.28 -2.72
C VAL A 99 -0.52 10.97 -2.60
N VAL A 100 -0.83 11.90 -3.51
CA VAL A 100 -2.12 12.60 -3.50
C VAL A 100 -3.27 11.63 -3.74
N THR A 101 -3.17 10.78 -4.77
CA THR A 101 -4.28 9.88 -5.14
C THR A 101 -4.43 8.75 -4.13
N SER A 102 -3.37 7.99 -3.86
CA SER A 102 -3.46 6.79 -3.02
C SER A 102 -3.42 7.10 -1.53
N GLY A 103 -2.66 8.12 -1.11
CA GLY A 103 -2.56 8.52 0.29
C GLY A 103 -3.87 9.13 0.79
N TRP A 104 -4.43 10.09 0.06
CA TRP A 104 -5.69 10.72 0.45
C TRP A 104 -6.86 9.76 0.31
N THR A 105 -6.91 8.95 -0.76
CA THR A 105 -7.97 7.96 -0.92
C THR A 105 -7.92 6.90 0.17
N ARG A 106 -6.74 6.44 0.61
CA ARG A 106 -6.66 5.47 1.72
C ARG A 106 -7.07 6.10 3.05
N ALA A 107 -6.55 7.27 3.39
CA ALA A 107 -6.93 7.96 4.63
C ALA A 107 -8.44 8.24 4.66
N CYS A 108 -9.02 8.70 3.55
CA CYS A 108 -10.44 9.01 3.48
C CYS A 108 -11.34 7.76 3.38
N CYS A 109 -11.03 6.78 2.53
CA CYS A 109 -11.92 5.64 2.28
C CYS A 109 -11.79 4.52 3.32
N GLN A 110 -10.59 4.23 3.81
CA GLN A 110 -10.39 3.09 4.70
C GLN A 110 -10.82 3.40 6.13
N GLU A 111 -10.66 4.67 6.54
CA GLU A 111 -10.63 5.02 7.96
C GLU A 111 -11.81 5.87 8.42
N LEU A 112 -12.31 6.80 7.58
CA LEU A 112 -13.54 7.54 7.88
C LEU A 112 -14.80 6.71 7.67
N PHE A 113 -14.84 5.84 6.66
CA PHE A 113 -16.04 5.08 6.35
C PHE A 113 -16.11 3.71 7.01
N ARG A 114 -14.99 3.22 7.59
CA ARG A 114 -14.86 1.82 8.06
C ARG A 114 -15.62 0.87 7.10
N PHE A 115 -15.46 1.09 5.79
CA PHE A 115 -16.43 0.63 4.78
C PHE A 115 -16.61 -0.89 4.83
N LYS A 116 -15.53 -1.60 5.18
CA LYS A 116 -15.50 -3.04 5.41
C LYS A 116 -16.42 -3.47 6.55
N TYR A 117 -16.44 -2.76 7.67
CA TYR A 117 -17.32 -3.07 8.80
C TYR A 117 -18.76 -2.74 8.47
N PHE A 118 -19.03 -1.57 7.85
CA PHE A 118 -20.38 -1.23 7.41
C PHE A 118 -20.94 -2.27 6.43
N PHE A 119 -20.14 -2.72 5.46
CA PHE A 119 -20.55 -3.78 4.54
C PHE A 119 -20.76 -5.12 5.25
N LEU A 120 -19.85 -5.53 6.13
CA LEU A 120 -20.01 -6.79 6.86
C LEU A 120 -21.26 -6.77 7.74
N ASP A 121 -21.53 -5.66 8.42
CA ASP A 121 -22.70 -5.51 9.29
C ASP A 121 -23.99 -5.46 8.46
N PHE A 122 -24.00 -4.71 7.36
CA PHE A 122 -25.13 -4.67 6.42
C PHE A 122 -25.44 -6.05 5.81
N PHE A 123 -24.40 -6.80 5.41
CA PHE A 123 -24.58 -8.16 4.91
C PHE A 123 -25.00 -9.12 6.03
N LYS A 124 -24.46 -8.98 7.25
CA LYS A 124 -24.82 -9.83 8.39
C LYS A 124 -26.28 -9.59 8.79
N GLU A 125 -26.74 -8.34 8.81
CA GLU A 125 -28.12 -7.99 9.12
C GLU A 125 -29.12 -8.40 8.02
N ASN A 126 -28.73 -8.33 6.74
CA ASN A 126 -29.60 -8.75 5.63
C ASN A 126 -29.62 -10.26 5.35
N PHE A 127 -28.52 -10.99 5.60
CA PHE A 127 -28.40 -12.42 5.25
C PHE A 127 -28.34 -13.37 6.45
N CYS A 128 -28.06 -12.90 7.67
CA CYS A 128 -27.89 -13.75 8.84
C CYS A 128 -28.91 -13.41 9.93
N CYS A 129 -29.69 -14.40 10.39
CA CYS A 129 -30.65 -14.22 11.48
C CYS A 129 -29.91 -13.80 12.77
N LYS A 130 -30.38 -12.72 13.40
CA LYS A 130 -29.86 -12.18 14.67
C LYS A 130 -29.76 -13.26 15.74
N SER A 131 -28.54 -13.68 16.06
CA SER A 131 -28.21 -14.34 17.32
C SER A 131 -28.01 -13.25 18.40
N PRO A 132 -28.69 -13.34 19.57
CA PRO A 132 -28.78 -12.24 20.53
C PRO A 132 -27.53 -12.01 21.40
N ASP A 133 -26.48 -12.83 21.30
CA ASP A 133 -25.38 -12.86 22.26
C ASP A 133 -23.98 -12.64 21.66
N GLU A 134 -23.85 -11.80 20.63
CA GLU A 134 -22.53 -11.28 20.27
C GLU A 134 -22.34 -9.93 20.98
N GLU A 135 -21.73 -9.98 22.17
CA GLU A 135 -21.04 -8.81 22.71
C GLU A 135 -20.18 -8.23 21.60
N LEU A 136 -20.38 -6.94 21.33
CA LEU A 136 -19.81 -6.20 20.22
C LEU A 136 -18.29 -6.17 20.40
N GLU A 137 -17.59 -7.25 20.03
CA GLU A 137 -16.14 -7.35 20.06
C GLU A 137 -15.61 -6.23 19.18
N VAL A 138 -15.14 -5.16 19.82
CA VAL A 138 -14.59 -4.00 19.13
C VAL A 138 -13.41 -4.53 18.32
N PRO A 139 -13.51 -4.55 16.99
CA PRO A 139 -12.49 -5.18 16.18
C PRO A 139 -11.21 -4.38 16.34
N SER A 140 -10.13 -5.08 16.73
CA SER A 140 -8.80 -4.49 16.87
C SER A 140 -8.40 -3.80 15.57
N ASN A 141 -7.89 -2.56 15.66
CA ASN A 141 -7.49 -1.80 14.50
C ASN A 141 -6.38 -2.58 13.77
N PRO A 142 -6.47 -2.81 12.44
CA PRO A 142 -5.52 -3.63 11.71
C PRO A 142 -4.21 -2.88 11.45
N TYR A 143 -3.46 -2.60 12.52
CA TYR A 143 -2.17 -1.91 12.51
C TYR A 143 -1.19 -2.49 11.47
N HIS A 144 -1.23 -3.81 11.27
CA HIS A 144 -0.33 -4.52 10.37
C HIS A 144 -0.50 -4.17 8.87
N LYS A 145 -1.64 -3.62 8.46
CA LYS A 145 -1.88 -3.21 7.06
C LYS A 145 -1.49 -1.77 6.78
N GLU A 146 -1.64 -0.89 7.77
CA GLU A 146 -1.47 0.56 7.58
C GLU A 146 -0.02 1.01 7.82
N ILE A 147 0.66 0.41 8.79
CA ILE A 147 2.05 0.75 9.14
C ILE A 147 3.00 0.66 7.93
N PRO A 148 2.98 -0.39 7.09
CA PRO A 148 3.90 -0.46 5.94
C PRO A 148 3.75 0.71 4.96
N TRP A 149 2.52 1.21 4.76
CA TRP A 149 2.25 2.34 3.86
C TRP A 149 2.70 3.67 4.47
N ILE A 150 2.42 3.88 5.76
CA ILE A 150 2.87 5.05 6.51
C ILE A 150 4.41 5.15 6.43
N VAL A 151 5.11 4.06 6.71
CA VAL A 151 6.58 3.98 6.64
C VAL A 151 7.09 4.16 5.21
N PHE A 152 6.38 3.63 4.22
CA PHE A 152 6.73 3.84 2.81
C PHE A 152 6.64 5.32 2.39
N PHE A 153 5.63 6.06 2.86
CA PHE A 153 5.55 7.50 2.63
C PHE A 153 6.66 8.29 3.32
N ILE A 154 7.09 7.88 4.53
CA ILE A 154 8.27 8.47 5.19
C ILE A 154 9.51 8.25 4.30
N LEU A 155 9.69 7.03 3.80
CA LEU A 155 10.82 6.68 2.93
C LEU A 155 10.82 7.51 1.64
N LEU A 156 9.66 7.70 1.01
CA LEU A 156 9.53 8.59 -0.16
C LEU A 156 9.85 10.04 0.21
N GLY A 157 9.35 10.53 1.35
CA GLY A 157 9.63 11.88 1.83
C GLY A 157 11.12 12.13 2.03
N ILE A 158 11.84 11.20 2.67
CA ILE A 158 13.29 11.29 2.88
C ILE A 158 14.04 11.25 1.53
N THR A 159 13.66 10.34 0.63
CA THR A 159 14.33 10.16 -0.66
C THR A 159 14.15 11.38 -1.56
N TYR A 160 12.94 11.94 -1.60
CA TYR A 160 12.60 13.06 -2.48
C TYR A 160 12.78 14.44 -1.83
N PHE A 161 13.15 14.52 -0.55
CA PHE A 161 13.43 15.79 0.13
C PHE A 161 14.45 16.64 -0.62
N PHE A 162 15.54 16.03 -1.09
CA PHE A 162 16.60 16.72 -1.85
C PHE A 162 16.28 16.87 -3.34
N LEU A 163 15.49 15.95 -3.90
CA LEU A 163 15.26 15.86 -5.35
C LEU A 163 14.08 16.72 -5.82
N SER A 164 13.00 16.75 -5.04
CA SER A 164 11.77 17.46 -5.37
C SER A 164 11.06 17.85 -4.07
N PRO A 165 11.40 19.01 -3.47
CA PRO A 165 10.87 19.42 -2.17
C PRO A 165 9.34 19.66 -2.20
N LEU A 166 8.74 19.76 -3.39
CA LEU A 166 7.31 19.93 -3.58
C LEU A 166 6.48 18.73 -3.08
N ILE A 167 7.06 17.54 -2.94
CA ILE A 167 6.35 16.35 -2.40
C ILE A 167 6.07 16.46 -0.89
N LEU A 168 6.93 17.19 -0.16
CA LEU A 168 6.89 17.30 1.29
C LEU A 168 5.56 17.86 1.83
N PRO A 169 5.01 18.98 1.31
CA PRO A 169 3.74 19.50 1.80
C PRO A 169 2.58 18.51 1.61
N PHE A 170 2.58 17.71 0.53
CA PHE A 170 1.53 16.71 0.31
C PHE A 170 1.61 15.55 1.31
N ILE A 171 2.83 15.09 1.60
CA ILE A 171 3.08 14.06 2.62
C ILE A 171 2.71 14.60 4.02
N LEU A 172 3.05 15.85 4.33
CA LEU A 172 2.70 16.49 5.60
C LEU A 172 1.19 16.62 5.76
N ALA A 173 0.49 17.05 4.71
CA ALA A 173 -0.98 17.10 4.71
C ALA A 173 -1.61 15.72 4.96
N TYR A 174 -1.06 14.66 4.35
CA TYR A 174 -1.47 13.29 4.61
C TYR A 174 -1.29 12.90 6.09
N TYR A 175 -0.14 13.21 6.70
CA TYR A 175 0.08 12.93 8.13
C TYR A 175 -0.81 13.75 9.05
N CYS A 176 -1.08 15.02 8.72
CA CYS A 176 -2.02 15.85 9.49
C CYS A 176 -3.44 15.28 9.44
N LEU A 177 -3.92 14.87 8.27
CA LEU A 177 -5.22 14.22 8.12
C LEU A 177 -5.26 12.89 8.87
N GLY A 178 -4.25 12.04 8.70
CA GLY A 178 -4.14 10.79 9.45
C GLY A 178 -4.19 11.01 10.96
N TYR A 179 -3.43 11.99 11.47
CA TYR A 179 -3.44 12.32 12.89
C TYR A 179 -4.83 12.73 13.41
N ILE A 180 -5.56 13.56 12.67
CA ILE A 180 -6.92 13.98 13.05
C ILE A 180 -7.86 12.76 13.07
N ILE A 181 -7.77 11.89 12.07
CA ILE A 181 -8.62 10.70 11.95
C ILE A 181 -8.32 9.70 13.07
N TYR A 182 -7.05 9.32 13.27
CA TYR A 182 -6.67 8.38 14.34
C TYR A 182 -6.97 8.92 15.74
N ARG A 183 -7.00 10.25 15.93
CA ARG A 183 -7.41 10.85 17.20
C ARG A 183 -8.92 10.81 17.44
N ASN A 184 -9.70 10.78 16.35
CA ASN A 184 -11.16 10.74 16.41
C ASN A 184 -11.71 9.31 16.51
N GLN A 185 -10.93 8.30 16.12
CA GLN A 185 -11.22 6.88 16.32
C GLN A 185 -10.93 6.44 17.76
#